data_AF-A0A432H6M7-F1
#
_entry.id   AF-A0A432H6M7-F1
#
_cell.length_a   1.000
_cell.length_b   1.000
_cell.length_c   1.000
_cell.angle_alpha   90.00
_cell.angle_beta   90.00
_cell.angle_gamma   90.00
#
_symmetry.space_group_name_H-M   'P 1'
#
loop_
_entity.id
_entity.type
_entity.pdbx_description
1 polymer ?
#
loop_
_entity_poly.entity_id
_entity_poly.type
_entity_poly.pdbx_seq_one_letter_code
_entity_poly.pdbx_strand_id
1 'polypeptide(L)'
;MAKKRGSRGSSSRAHALEDALVSLDRSRGPLFLEKDQEVTSGKVRADGQRDPHCCRRPQNRMRISDLEAIDISRAFSEKPHLKGKAEQVLQKMGRSLMFIGDTTKAQPYDCPLLDGDSCLVHRAAKPIECLAIRPDETFSSEGKRSIERRDQLNQKLFGDRWDYKSIPLLLASYLMDPEGAAVGKSGSTLRKEMQKQKRKQESRRRDEQDPSR
;
A
#
# COMPACT_ATOMS: atom_id res chain seq x y z
N MET A 1 -24.98 -10.16 -35.29
CA MET A 1 -24.43 -11.19 -34.38
C MET A 1 -23.19 -10.63 -33.68
N ALA A 2 -23.36 -9.97 -32.53
CA ALA A 2 -22.25 -9.37 -31.77
C ALA A 2 -21.46 -10.47 -31.05
N LYS A 3 -20.20 -10.65 -31.46
CA LYS A 3 -19.27 -11.64 -30.89
C LYS A 3 -18.88 -11.20 -29.48
N LYS A 4 -19.49 -11.81 -28.46
CA LYS A 4 -19.07 -11.73 -27.04
C LYS A 4 -17.59 -12.14 -26.96
N ARG A 5 -16.69 -11.15 -26.86
CA ARG A 5 -15.27 -11.38 -26.57
C ARG A 5 -15.16 -11.88 -25.13
N GLY A 6 -14.74 -13.13 -24.98
CA GLY A 6 -14.72 -13.86 -23.71
C GLY A 6 -13.87 -13.21 -22.62
N SER A 7 -14.46 -13.09 -21.43
CA SER A 7 -13.88 -12.55 -20.21
C SER A 7 -12.90 -13.52 -19.49
N ARG A 8 -12.21 -14.39 -20.23
CA ARG A 8 -11.25 -15.36 -19.62
C ARG A 8 -9.92 -14.73 -19.16
N GLY A 9 -9.55 -13.56 -19.70
CA GLY A 9 -8.33 -12.84 -19.30
C GLY A 9 -8.50 -11.86 -18.12
N SER A 10 -9.75 -11.51 -17.77
CA SER A 10 -10.02 -10.54 -16.70
C SER A 10 -9.88 -11.15 -15.30
N SER A 11 -10.34 -12.39 -15.13
CA SER A 11 -10.25 -13.09 -13.83
C SER A 11 -8.81 -13.47 -13.45
N SER A 12 -7.98 -13.95 -14.40
CA SER A 12 -6.59 -14.31 -14.10
C SER A 12 -5.74 -13.10 -13.68
N ARG A 13 -5.92 -11.96 -14.34
CA ARG A 13 -5.26 -10.70 -13.98
C ARG A 13 -5.76 -10.16 -12.64
N ALA A 14 -7.05 -10.28 -12.36
CA ALA A 14 -7.62 -9.92 -11.06
C ALA A 14 -7.02 -10.75 -9.92
N HIS A 15 -6.92 -12.07 -10.09
CA HIS A 15 -6.26 -12.95 -9.11
C HIS A 15 -4.78 -12.61 -8.93
N ALA A 16 -4.04 -12.38 -10.02
CA ALA A 16 -2.64 -11.98 -9.95
C ALA A 16 -2.43 -10.66 -9.19
N LEU A 17 -3.35 -9.69 -9.36
CA LEU A 17 -3.35 -8.44 -8.60
C LEU A 17 -3.63 -8.68 -7.11
N GLU A 18 -4.63 -9.49 -6.76
CA GLU A 18 -4.92 -9.83 -5.37
C GLU A 18 -3.74 -10.52 -4.68
N ASP A 19 -3.11 -11.49 -5.34
CA ASP A 19 -1.92 -12.18 -4.84
C ASP A 19 -0.73 -11.23 -4.67
N ALA A 20 -0.57 -10.28 -5.59
CA ALA A 20 0.46 -9.25 -5.50
C ALA A 20 0.20 -8.30 -4.33
N LEU A 21 -1.04 -7.86 -4.11
CA LEU A 21 -1.43 -7.01 -2.98
C LEU A 21 -1.22 -7.70 -1.63
N VAL A 22 -1.55 -8.99 -1.53
CA VAL A 22 -1.24 -9.79 -0.33
C VAL A 22 0.27 -9.87 -0.10
N SER A 23 1.04 -10.08 -1.18
CA SER A 23 2.50 -10.17 -1.10
C SER A 23 3.15 -8.84 -0.72
N LEU A 24 2.62 -7.72 -1.21
CA LEU A 24 3.02 -6.37 -0.84
C LEU A 24 2.72 -6.09 0.65
N ASP A 25 1.53 -6.43 1.12
CA ASP A 25 1.17 -6.26 2.53
C ASP A 25 1.99 -7.19 3.46
N ARG A 26 2.43 -8.37 2.99
CA ARG A 26 3.40 -9.21 3.72
C ARG A 26 4.80 -8.59 3.80
N SER A 27 5.26 -7.87 2.78
CA SER A 27 6.59 -7.23 2.83
C SER A 27 6.65 -6.05 3.81
N ARG A 28 5.52 -5.48 4.20
CA ARG A 28 5.46 -4.44 5.25
C ARG A 28 5.66 -5.00 6.67
N GLY A 29 5.34 -6.28 6.90
CA GLY A 29 5.37 -6.91 8.22
C GLY A 29 6.71 -6.77 8.95
N PRO A 30 7.84 -7.16 8.33
CA PRO A 30 9.17 -6.97 8.92
C PRO A 30 9.48 -5.51 9.28
N LEU A 31 9.04 -4.55 8.47
CA LEU A 31 9.29 -3.12 8.71
C LEU A 31 8.52 -2.60 9.93
N PHE A 32 7.30 -3.08 10.16
CA PHE A 32 6.58 -2.76 11.40
C PHE A 32 7.30 -3.33 12.62
N LEU A 33 7.83 -4.55 12.54
CA LEU A 33 8.60 -5.14 13.64
C LEU A 33 9.89 -4.36 13.92
N GLU A 34 10.63 -3.93 12.88
CA GLU A 34 11.79 -3.05 13.06
C GLU A 34 11.38 -1.74 13.75
N LYS A 35 10.26 -1.12 13.34
CA LYS A 35 9.77 0.11 13.95
C LYS A 35 9.38 -0.06 15.41
N ASP A 36 8.69 -1.14 15.76
CA ASP A 36 8.30 -1.42 17.15
C ASP A 36 9.54 -1.61 18.06
N GLN A 37 10.63 -2.18 17.54
CA GLN A 37 11.91 -2.27 18.25
C GLN A 37 12.59 -0.89 18.38
N GLU A 38 12.54 -0.06 17.33
CA GLU A 38 13.03 1.32 17.38
C GLU A 38 12.25 2.17 18.39
N VAL A 39 10.94 1.94 18.52
CA VAL A 39 10.08 2.57 19.54
C VAL A 39 10.56 2.21 20.94
N THR A 40 10.75 0.91 21.18
CA THR A 40 11.19 0.39 22.48
C THR A 40 12.56 0.93 22.89
N SER A 41 13.42 1.25 21.91
CA SER A 41 14.74 1.85 22.13
C SER A 41 14.74 3.38 22.15
N GLY A 42 13.58 4.03 22.07
CA GLY A 42 13.44 5.49 22.11
C GLY A 42 13.97 6.22 20.87
N LYS A 43 14.25 5.50 19.78
CA LYS A 43 14.84 6.06 18.54
C LYS A 43 13.80 6.70 17.61
N VAL A 44 12.53 6.31 17.75
CA VAL A 44 11.40 6.83 16.97
C VAL A 44 10.20 7.08 17.87
N ARG A 45 9.18 7.75 17.31
CA ARG A 45 7.93 8.10 18.02
C ARG A 45 7.21 6.86 18.55
N ALA A 46 6.64 6.96 19.76
CA ALA A 46 5.95 5.87 20.44
C ALA A 46 4.76 5.26 19.66
N ASP A 47 4.18 6.00 18.72
CA ASP A 47 3.09 5.53 17.86
C ASP A 47 3.57 4.70 16.64
N GLY A 48 4.89 4.51 16.50
CA GLY A 48 5.52 3.84 15.36
C GLY A 48 5.41 4.63 14.05
N GLN A 49 4.84 5.84 14.09
CA GLN A 49 4.67 6.69 12.92
C GLN A 49 5.94 7.48 12.63
N ARG A 50 6.10 7.85 11.35
CA ARG A 50 7.16 8.76 10.95
C ARG A 50 6.80 10.15 11.46
N ASP A 51 7.80 10.95 11.81
CA ASP A 51 7.57 12.35 12.18
C ASP A 51 6.73 13.07 11.09
N PRO A 52 5.64 13.75 11.46
CA PRO A 52 4.80 14.51 10.52
C PRO A 52 5.58 15.55 9.72
N HIS A 53 6.64 16.13 10.29
CA HIS A 53 7.52 17.07 9.60
C HIS A 53 8.14 16.45 8.34
N CYS A 54 8.49 15.16 8.39
CA CYS A 54 9.03 14.46 7.22
C CYS A 54 7.99 14.18 6.12
N CYS A 55 6.71 14.43 6.40
CA CYS A 55 5.61 14.31 5.43
C CYS A 55 5.21 15.67 4.83
N ARG A 56 5.89 16.76 5.20
CA ARG A 56 5.63 18.12 4.71
C ARG A 56 6.77 18.61 3.82
N ARG A 57 6.55 19.67 3.04
CA ARG A 57 7.61 20.37 2.31
C ARG A 57 8.54 21.12 3.27
N PRO A 58 9.84 21.26 2.93
CA PRO A 58 10.53 20.71 1.75
C PRO A 58 11.06 19.27 1.91
N GLN A 59 10.87 18.63 3.07
CA GLN A 59 11.50 17.35 3.43
C GLN A 59 10.95 16.17 2.64
N ASN A 60 9.64 16.13 2.43
CA ASN A 60 8.99 14.97 1.85
C ASN A 60 9.21 14.88 0.33
N ARG A 61 9.98 13.87 -0.10
CA ARG A 61 10.24 13.54 -1.51
C ARG A 61 9.88 12.10 -1.86
N MET A 62 9.04 11.47 -1.03
CA MET A 62 8.74 10.04 -1.14
C MET A 62 8.01 9.73 -2.45
N ARG A 63 8.25 8.55 -2.99
CA ARG A 63 7.58 8.05 -4.19
C ARG A 63 6.79 6.78 -3.87
N ILE A 64 5.86 6.42 -4.74
CA ILE A 64 5.07 5.20 -4.67
C ILE A 64 5.00 4.54 -6.03
N SER A 65 4.79 3.23 -6.02
CA SER A 65 4.52 2.44 -7.23
C SER A 65 3.04 2.22 -7.48
N ASP A 66 2.70 1.73 -8.67
CA ASP A 66 1.31 1.45 -9.07
C ASP A 66 0.61 0.53 -8.08
N LEU A 67 1.26 -0.56 -7.68
CA LEU A 67 0.68 -1.51 -6.74
C LEU A 67 0.41 -0.88 -5.36
N GLU A 68 1.27 0.03 -4.90
CA GLU A 68 1.06 0.77 -3.65
C GLU A 68 -0.10 1.75 -3.77
N ALA A 69 -0.20 2.47 -4.90
CA ALA A 69 -1.30 3.40 -5.15
C ALA A 69 -2.65 2.67 -5.23
N ILE A 70 -2.71 1.51 -5.90
CA ILE A 70 -3.90 0.64 -5.93
C ILE A 70 -4.29 0.20 -4.52
N ASP A 71 -3.33 -0.27 -3.72
CA ASP A 71 -3.59 -0.73 -2.34
C ASP A 71 -4.14 0.40 -1.46
N ILE A 72 -3.59 1.61 -1.59
CA ILE A 72 -4.06 2.82 -0.90
C ILE A 72 -5.49 3.16 -1.35
N SER A 73 -5.77 3.20 -2.65
CA SER A 73 -7.11 3.50 -3.17
C SER A 73 -8.15 2.49 -2.68
N ARG A 74 -7.83 1.19 -2.73
CA ARG A 74 -8.70 0.13 -2.17
C ARG A 74 -8.91 0.30 -0.67
N ALA A 75 -7.89 0.73 0.07
CA ALA A 75 -8.04 1.01 1.49
C ALA A 75 -9.03 2.16 1.77
N PHE A 76 -9.02 3.23 0.98
CA PHE A 76 -10.00 4.32 1.12
C PHE A 76 -11.44 3.87 0.88
N SER A 77 -11.66 2.97 -0.09
CA SER A 77 -12.97 2.41 -0.40
C SER A 77 -13.46 1.43 0.66
N GLU A 78 -12.55 0.70 1.30
CA GLU A 78 -12.90 -0.46 2.13
C GLU A 78 -12.85 -0.17 3.65
N LYS A 79 -11.90 0.65 4.12
CA LYS A 79 -11.64 0.79 5.57
C LYS A 79 -12.59 1.79 6.22
N PRO A 80 -13.28 1.42 7.32
CA PRO A 80 -14.22 2.33 7.99
C PRO A 80 -13.61 3.66 8.45
N HIS A 81 -12.38 3.66 8.96
CA HIS A 81 -11.68 4.87 9.42
C HIS A 81 -11.20 5.80 8.30
N LEU A 82 -11.28 5.35 7.04
CA LEU A 82 -10.94 6.12 5.84
C LEU A 82 -12.18 6.57 5.07
N LYS A 83 -13.37 6.08 5.44
CA LYS A 83 -14.62 6.40 4.78
C LYS A 83 -14.87 7.91 4.82
N GLY A 84 -15.16 8.49 3.65
CA GLY A 84 -15.38 9.94 3.49
C GLY A 84 -14.11 10.80 3.48
N LYS A 85 -12.91 10.23 3.68
CA LYS A 85 -11.66 11.00 3.64
C LYS A 85 -11.04 11.13 2.25
N ALA A 86 -11.48 10.33 1.27
CA ALA A 86 -10.94 10.33 -0.08
C ALA A 86 -11.05 11.71 -0.78
N GLU A 87 -12.17 12.41 -0.60
CA GLU A 87 -12.37 13.75 -1.18
C GLU A 87 -11.41 14.77 -0.60
N GLN A 88 -11.15 14.73 0.71
CA GLN A 88 -10.18 15.60 1.37
C GLN A 88 -8.76 15.32 0.86
N VAL A 89 -8.42 14.06 0.61
CA VAL A 89 -7.14 13.65 0.02
C VAL A 89 -7.02 14.18 -1.41
N LEU A 90 -8.07 14.07 -2.23
CA LEU A 90 -8.12 14.63 -3.59
C LEU A 90 -7.90 16.16 -3.59
N GLN A 91 -8.53 16.89 -2.67
CA GLN A 91 -8.32 18.33 -2.52
C GLN A 91 -6.87 18.67 -2.13
N LYS A 92 -6.27 17.93 -1.17
CA LYS A 92 -4.86 18.10 -0.78
C LYS A 92 -3.90 17.75 -1.93
N MET A 93 -4.23 16.72 -2.72
CA MET A 93 -3.47 16.36 -3.93
C MET A 93 -3.51 17.48 -4.97
N GLY A 94 -4.68 18.06 -5.24
CA GLY A 94 -4.82 19.18 -6.19
C GLY A 94 -3.88 20.34 -5.85
N ARG A 95 -3.76 20.69 -4.56
CA ARG A 95 -2.78 21.71 -4.10
C ARG A 95 -1.34 21.28 -4.30
N SER A 96 -1.01 20.01 -4.04
CA SER A 96 0.34 19.48 -4.20
C SER A 96 0.79 19.43 -5.66
N LEU A 97 -0.13 19.06 -6.56
CA LEU A 97 0.08 18.95 -7.99
C LEU A 97 0.42 20.29 -8.65
N MET A 98 0.05 21.43 -8.05
CA MET A 98 0.46 22.76 -8.53
C MET A 98 1.98 22.98 -8.48
N PHE A 99 2.72 22.18 -7.69
CA PHE A 99 4.14 22.39 -7.42
C PHE A 99 5.05 21.27 -7.92
N ILE A 100 4.48 20.20 -8.49
CA ILE A 100 5.22 19.03 -8.98
C ILE A 100 4.84 18.75 -10.43
N GLY A 101 5.78 18.21 -11.20
CA GLY A 101 5.57 17.87 -12.60
C GLY A 101 5.37 16.37 -12.76
N ASP A 102 4.80 15.91 -13.87
CA ASP A 102 4.73 14.48 -14.17
C ASP A 102 6.12 13.95 -14.54
N THR A 103 6.83 13.41 -13.55
CA THR A 103 8.19 12.89 -13.70
C THR A 103 8.48 11.78 -12.69
N THR A 104 9.47 10.95 -13.00
CA THR A 104 10.00 9.90 -12.12
C THR A 104 11.03 10.43 -11.10
N LYS A 105 11.49 11.69 -11.27
CA LYS A 105 12.42 12.34 -10.35
C LYS A 105 11.72 12.67 -9.03
N ALA A 106 12.46 12.55 -7.92
CA ALA A 106 11.96 12.91 -6.60
C ALA A 106 11.73 14.43 -6.51
N GLN A 107 10.54 14.84 -6.07
CA GLN A 107 10.14 16.25 -5.94
C GLN A 107 9.52 16.50 -4.56
N PRO A 108 9.74 17.68 -3.95
CA PRO A 108 9.18 17.99 -2.64
C PRO A 108 7.67 18.31 -2.72
N TYR A 109 6.85 17.72 -1.84
CA TYR A 109 5.41 18.00 -1.75
C TYR A 109 4.84 17.76 -0.34
N ASP A 110 3.68 18.36 -0.03
CA ASP A 110 2.97 18.08 1.22
C ASP A 110 2.17 16.79 1.07
N CYS A 111 2.41 15.80 1.93
CA CYS A 111 1.81 14.49 1.78
C CYS A 111 0.29 14.57 1.89
N PRO A 112 -0.48 14.19 0.86
CA PRO A 112 -1.93 14.28 0.90
C PRO A 112 -2.57 13.27 1.88
N LEU A 113 -1.80 12.26 2.29
CA LEU A 113 -2.20 11.23 3.25
C LEU A 113 -1.91 11.62 4.71
N LEU A 114 -1.33 12.80 4.96
CA LEU A 114 -1.13 13.34 6.30
C LEU A 114 -2.41 14.03 6.77
N ASP A 115 -2.92 13.60 7.93
CA ASP A 115 -4.09 14.15 8.60
C ASP A 115 -3.71 14.56 10.03
N GLY A 116 -3.57 15.87 10.24
CA GLY A 116 -2.89 16.43 11.40
C GLY A 116 -1.45 15.91 11.50
N ASP A 117 -1.21 15.11 12.54
CA ASP A 117 0.09 14.48 12.83
C ASP A 117 0.08 12.97 12.61
N SER A 118 -0.91 12.46 11.87
CA SER A 118 -1.06 11.03 11.63
C SER A 118 -1.17 10.69 10.15
N CYS A 119 -0.58 9.56 9.74
CA CYS A 119 -0.75 9.04 8.39
C CYS A 119 -2.05 8.24 8.32
N LEU A 120 -2.97 8.66 7.44
CA LEU A 120 -4.28 8.03 7.26
C LEU A 120 -4.20 6.52 7.02
N VAL A 121 -3.25 6.09 6.18
CA VAL A 121 -3.11 4.69 5.76
C VAL A 121 -2.06 3.92 6.55
N HIS A 122 -1.60 4.44 7.71
CA HIS A 122 -0.44 3.92 8.43
C HIS A 122 -0.45 2.39 8.59
N ARG A 123 -1.54 1.82 9.12
CA ARG A 123 -1.69 0.36 9.32
C ARG A 123 -2.41 -0.36 8.18
N ALA A 124 -2.91 0.38 7.20
CA ALA A 124 -3.77 -0.15 6.14
C ALA A 124 -2.99 -0.48 4.87
N ALA A 125 -2.21 0.49 4.37
CA ALA A 125 -1.55 0.43 3.07
C ALA A 125 -0.34 1.38 2.96
N LYS A 126 0.30 1.75 4.09
CA LYS A 126 1.41 2.72 4.10
C LYS A 126 2.51 2.31 3.11
N PRO A 127 3.02 3.24 2.28
CA PRO A 127 4.11 2.93 1.36
C PRO A 127 5.32 2.32 2.05
N ILE A 128 5.95 1.36 1.39
CA ILE A 128 7.12 0.62 1.90
C ILE A 128 8.29 1.57 2.14
N GLU A 129 8.58 2.49 1.22
CA GLU A 129 9.67 3.46 1.41
C GLU A 129 9.41 4.33 2.65
N CYS A 130 8.15 4.74 2.89
CA CYS A 130 7.75 5.51 4.08
C CYS A 130 7.84 4.72 5.40
N LEU A 131 7.81 3.39 5.34
CA LEU A 131 8.03 2.51 6.49
C LEU A 131 9.52 2.23 6.69
N ALA A 132 10.26 2.02 5.60
CA ALA A 132 11.65 1.59 5.58
C ALA A 132 12.65 2.71 5.88
N ILE A 133 12.32 3.96 5.56
CA ILE A 133 13.22 5.10 5.76
C ILE A 133 13.51 5.33 7.26
N ARG A 134 14.79 5.54 7.56
CA ARG A 134 15.30 5.84 8.90
C ARG A 134 15.41 7.36 9.12
N PRO A 135 15.58 7.83 10.37
CA PRO A 135 15.76 9.25 10.66
C PRO A 135 16.96 9.90 9.96
N ASP A 136 18.01 9.13 9.68
CA ASP A 136 19.20 9.54 8.94
C ASP A 136 19.04 9.47 7.41
N GLU A 137 17.81 9.31 6.92
CA GLU A 137 17.46 9.17 5.51
C GLU A 137 18.06 7.92 4.82
N THR A 138 18.56 6.96 5.59
CA THR A 138 19.04 5.67 5.07
C THR A 138 17.97 4.57 5.13
N PHE A 139 18.29 3.40 4.56
CA PHE A 139 17.45 2.21 4.60
C PHE A 139 18.17 1.05 5.31
N SER A 140 17.45 0.35 6.19
CA SER A 140 17.88 -0.93 6.76
C SER A 140 18.03 -2.01 5.68
N SER A 141 18.65 -3.13 6.03
CA SER A 141 18.70 -4.32 5.16
C SER A 141 17.30 -4.85 4.83
N GLU A 142 16.40 -4.93 5.81
CA GLU A 142 15.00 -5.32 5.57
C GLU A 142 14.23 -4.26 4.77
N GLY A 143 14.55 -2.97 4.98
CA GLY A 143 14.06 -1.86 4.19
C GLY A 143 14.37 -2.03 2.70
N LYS A 144 15.65 -2.26 2.37
CA LYS A 144 16.10 -2.53 1.00
C LYS A 144 15.42 -3.77 0.41
N ARG A 145 15.37 -4.88 1.16
CA ARG A 145 14.71 -6.12 0.71
C ARG A 145 13.22 -5.92 0.43
N SER A 146 12.53 -5.12 1.25
CA SER A 146 11.11 -4.84 1.09
C SER A 146 10.84 -3.97 -0.13
N ILE A 147 11.73 -3.00 -0.41
CA ILE A 147 11.72 -2.17 -1.62
C ILE A 147 11.94 -3.03 -2.86
N GLU A 148 12.99 -3.86 -2.88
CA GLU A 148 13.26 -4.78 -3.98
C GLU A 148 12.08 -5.70 -4.27
N ARG A 149 11.45 -6.25 -3.21
CA ARG A 149 10.27 -7.11 -3.35
C ARG A 149 9.07 -6.34 -3.94
N ARG A 150 8.84 -5.10 -3.54
CA ARG A 150 7.80 -4.25 -4.14
C ARG A 150 8.06 -4.07 -5.64
N ASP A 151 9.29 -3.75 -6.02
CA ASP A 151 9.66 -3.49 -7.41
C ASP A 151 9.49 -4.75 -8.27
N GLN A 152 9.92 -5.91 -7.75
CA GLN A 152 9.69 -7.21 -8.39
C GLN A 152 8.19 -7.52 -8.58
N LEU A 153 7.34 -7.21 -7.60
CA LEU A 153 5.90 -7.40 -7.71
C LEU A 153 5.28 -6.51 -8.80
N ASN A 154 5.71 -5.25 -8.89
CA ASN A 154 5.26 -4.32 -9.93
C ASN A 154 5.73 -4.77 -11.31
N GLN A 155 7.01 -5.13 -11.44
CA GLN A 155 7.57 -5.67 -12.69
C GLN A 155 6.81 -6.90 -13.17
N LYS A 156 6.49 -7.83 -12.27
CA LYS A 156 5.73 -9.05 -12.62
C LYS A 156 4.31 -8.75 -13.09
N LEU A 157 3.64 -7.76 -12.52
CA LEU A 157 2.23 -7.48 -12.78
C LEU A 157 2.00 -6.55 -14.00
N PHE A 158 2.90 -5.59 -14.19
CA PHE A 158 2.75 -4.53 -15.17
C PHE A 158 3.79 -4.57 -16.29
N GLY A 159 4.86 -5.36 -16.15
CA GLY A 159 6.03 -5.33 -17.05
C GLY A 159 6.70 -3.97 -17.03
N ASP A 160 7.34 -3.54 -18.11
CA ASP A 160 8.04 -2.25 -18.18
C ASP A 160 7.13 -1.01 -18.17
N ARG A 161 5.84 -1.19 -17.88
CA ARG A 161 4.82 -0.14 -17.85
C ARG A 161 4.49 0.36 -16.45
N TRP A 162 5.05 -0.23 -15.39
CA TRP A 162 4.86 0.35 -14.06
C TRP A 162 5.72 1.59 -13.90
N ASP A 163 5.21 2.52 -13.10
CA ASP A 163 5.82 3.80 -12.81
C ASP A 163 6.19 3.91 -11.33
N TYR A 164 7.18 4.75 -11.05
CA TYR A 164 7.57 5.13 -9.69
C TYR A 164 7.63 6.65 -9.56
N LYS A 165 6.56 7.23 -9.02
CA LYS A 165 6.31 8.68 -9.03
C LYS A 165 5.98 9.21 -7.64
N SER A 166 6.02 10.53 -7.48
CA SER A 166 5.59 11.20 -6.25
C SER A 166 4.16 10.80 -5.87
N ILE A 167 3.88 10.66 -4.57
CA ILE A 167 2.57 10.20 -4.05
C ILE A 167 1.38 10.90 -4.71
N PRO A 168 1.33 12.25 -4.83
CA PRO A 168 0.15 12.91 -5.37
C PRO A 168 -0.10 12.58 -6.85
N LEU A 169 0.95 12.39 -7.65
CA LEU A 169 0.83 12.10 -9.08
C LEU A 169 0.17 10.75 -9.30
N LEU A 170 0.74 9.71 -8.68
CA LEU A 170 0.28 8.35 -8.95
C LEU A 170 -1.05 8.08 -8.26
N LEU A 171 -1.24 8.59 -7.04
CA LEU A 171 -2.48 8.36 -6.30
C LEU A 171 -3.68 9.05 -6.97
N ALA A 172 -3.48 10.19 -7.63
CA ALA A 172 -4.54 10.85 -8.40
C ALA A 172 -5.09 9.93 -9.50
N SER A 173 -4.22 9.24 -10.25
CA SER A 173 -4.63 8.31 -11.32
C SER A 173 -5.54 7.19 -10.81
N TYR A 174 -5.29 6.68 -9.60
CA TYR A 174 -6.05 5.54 -9.06
C TYR A 174 -7.27 5.94 -8.23
N LEU A 175 -7.25 7.08 -7.54
CA LEU A 175 -8.43 7.55 -6.79
C LEU A 175 -9.51 8.12 -7.70
N MET A 176 -9.14 8.60 -8.90
CA MET A 176 -10.08 9.14 -9.89
C MET A 176 -10.58 8.09 -10.90
N ASP A 177 -10.16 6.83 -10.77
CA ASP A 177 -10.57 5.73 -11.65
C ASP A 177 -11.58 4.81 -10.94
N PRO A 178 -12.90 5.11 -11.00
CA PRO A 178 -13.93 4.43 -10.23
C PRO A 178 -14.21 2.99 -10.69
N GLU A 179 -13.77 2.62 -11.90
CA GLU A 179 -13.99 1.29 -12.48
C GLU A 179 -12.68 0.49 -12.64
N GLY A 180 -11.54 1.09 -12.28
CA GLY A 180 -10.23 0.53 -12.52
C GLY A 180 -9.72 -0.43 -11.46
N ALA A 181 -8.39 -0.59 -11.44
CA ALA A 181 -7.69 -1.49 -10.52
C ALA A 181 -7.90 -1.15 -9.02
N ALA A 182 -8.33 0.08 -8.74
CA ALA A 182 -8.69 0.58 -7.41
C ALA A 182 -9.96 -0.04 -6.82
N VAL A 183 -10.74 -0.81 -7.60
CA VAL A 183 -11.91 -1.55 -7.10
C VAL A 183 -11.46 -2.87 -6.46
N GLY A 184 -11.95 -3.16 -5.25
CA GLY A 184 -11.71 -4.42 -4.55
C GLY A 184 -11.18 -4.24 -3.13
N LYS A 185 -10.66 -5.33 -2.56
CA LYS A 185 -10.13 -5.33 -1.18
C LYS A 185 -8.65 -4.97 -1.15
N SER A 186 -8.26 -4.22 -0.13
CA SER A 186 -6.87 -3.91 0.18
C SER A 186 -6.08 -5.18 0.51
N GLY A 187 -4.75 -5.14 0.30
CA GLY A 187 -3.86 -6.27 0.58
C GLY A 187 -3.95 -6.75 2.03
N SER A 188 -4.07 -5.80 2.97
CA SER A 188 -4.23 -6.10 4.40
C SER A 188 -5.50 -6.88 4.73
N THR A 189 -6.60 -6.66 4.01
CA THR A 189 -7.82 -7.44 4.17
C THR A 189 -7.73 -8.79 3.48
N LEU A 190 -7.26 -8.81 2.23
CA LEU A 190 -7.07 -10.05 1.48
C LEU A 190 -6.20 -11.05 2.28
N ARG A 191 -5.09 -10.57 2.87
CA ARG A 191 -4.22 -11.39 3.73
C ARG A 191 -4.96 -11.98 4.92
N LYS A 192 -5.77 -11.16 5.62
CA LYS A 192 -6.54 -11.60 6.79
C LYS A 192 -7.60 -12.64 6.42
N GLU A 193 -8.26 -12.47 5.27
CA GLU A 193 -9.23 -13.44 4.76
C GLU A 193 -8.57 -14.78 4.41
N MET A 194 -7.42 -14.76 3.72
CA MET A 194 -6.64 -15.96 3.44
C MET A 194 -6.22 -16.69 4.73
N GLN A 195 -5.75 -15.96 5.75
CA GLN A 195 -5.39 -16.55 7.05
C GLN A 195 -6.61 -17.18 7.75
N LYS A 196 -7.77 -16.52 7.71
CA LYS A 196 -9.02 -17.04 8.28
C LYS A 196 -9.47 -18.33 7.57
N GLN A 197 -9.37 -18.35 6.24
CA GLN A 197 -9.70 -19.54 5.45
C GLN A 197 -8.75 -20.70 5.74
N LYS A 198 -7.44 -20.45 5.82
CA LYS A 198 -6.44 -21.46 6.17
C LYS A 198 -6.72 -22.09 7.54
N ARG A 199 -6.99 -21.27 8.56
CA ARG A 199 -7.34 -21.75 9.90
C ARG A 199 -8.61 -22.62 9.92
N LYS A 200 -9.64 -22.25 9.15
CA LYS A 200 -10.87 -23.05 9.02
C LYS A 200 -10.64 -24.39 8.32
N GLN A 201 -9.75 -24.44 7.34
CA GLN A 201 -9.39 -25.70 6.68
C GLN A 201 -8.58 -26.60 7.61
N GLU A 202 -7.64 -26.02 8.38
CA GLU A 202 -6.85 -26.75 9.37
C GLU A 202 -7.72 -27.30 10.51
N SER A 203 -8.73 -26.56 10.97
CA SER A 203 -9.67 -27.06 11.99
C SER A 203 -10.50 -28.24 11.47
N ARG A 204 -11.09 -28.10 10.27
CA ARG A 204 -11.88 -29.19 9.64
C ARG A 204 -11.07 -30.46 9.45
N ARG A 205 -9.81 -30.34 9.02
CA ARG A 205 -8.90 -31.49 8.86
C ARG A 205 -8.59 -32.19 10.18
N ARG A 206 -8.54 -31.44 11.30
CA ARG A 206 -8.36 -32.04 12.63
C ARG A 206 -9.62 -32.75 13.10
N ASP A 207 -10.79 -32.16 12.86
CA ASP A 207 -12.09 -32.77 13.20
C ASP A 207 -12.35 -34.04 12.36
N GLU A 208 -11.87 -34.12 11.11
CA GLU A 208 -11.96 -35.32 10.26
C GLU A 208 -10.94 -36.42 10.62
N GLN A 209 -9.84 -36.07 11.31
CA GLN A 209 -8.80 -37.03 11.72
C GLN A 209 -9.04 -37.64 13.10
N ASP A 210 -10.00 -37.12 13.88
CA ASP A 210 -10.39 -37.69 15.17
C ASP A 210 -11.89 -38.04 15.19
N PRO A 211 -12.29 -39.20 14.61
CA PRO A 211 -13.68 -39.64 14.58
C PRO A 211 -14.18 -40.19 15.94
N SER A 212 -13.40 -40.09 17.02
CA SER A 212 -13.72 -40.64 18.34
C SER A 212 -14.20 -39.56 19.33
N ARG A 213 -15.20 -38.78 18.92
CA ARG A 213 -16.03 -37.95 19.82
C ARG A 213 -17.49 -38.03 19.45
#